data_AF-A0A136N1V0-F1
#
_entry.id   AF-A0A136N1V0-F1
#
_cell.length_a   1.000
_cell.length_b   1.000
_cell.length_c   1.000
_cell.angle_alpha   90.00
_cell.angle_beta   90.00
_cell.angle_gamma   90.00
#
_symmetry.space_group_name_H-M   'P 1'
#
loop_
_entity.id
_entity.type
_entity.pdbx_description
1 polymer ?
#
loop_
_entity_poly.entity_id
_entity_poly.type
_entity_poly.pdbx_seq_one_letter_code
_entity_poly.pdbx_strand_id
1 'polypeptide(L)' 'FLFRKVVNLNLYMLIINVKEDESIDRALKRYKKKFQAVGLMKELRGRKNFVKPSVIRRNEVLSAAYRLKKFGSQQD' A
#
# COMPACT_ATOMS: atom_id res chain seq x y z
N PHE A 1 2.18 27.74 -13.37
CA PHE A 1 1.52 27.29 -12.13
C PHE A 1 2.08 25.91 -11.70
N LEU A 2 3.38 25.66 -11.83
CA LEU A 2 4.37 25.88 -10.77
C LEU A 2 3.95 25.53 -9.32
N PHE A 3 3.11 24.53 -9.12
CA PHE A 3 3.09 23.83 -7.84
C PHE A 3 4.14 22.73 -7.86
N ARG A 4 5.35 23.18 -7.50
CA ARG A 4 6.44 22.42 -6.93
C ARG A 4 5.89 21.30 -6.04
N LYS A 5 5.69 20.12 -6.63
CA LYS A 5 5.60 18.88 -5.87
C LYS A 5 7.02 18.63 -5.39
N VAL A 6 7.39 19.32 -4.30
CA VAL A 6 8.53 18.94 -3.47
C VAL A 6 8.33 17.45 -3.26
N VAL A 7 9.10 16.65 -3.99
CA VAL A 7 9.12 15.21 -3.85
C VAL A 7 9.61 15.04 -2.42
N ASN A 8 8.67 14.79 -1.52
CA ASN A 8 8.92 14.55 -0.12
C ASN A 8 9.66 13.19 -0.08
N LEU A 9 10.99 13.25 -0.26
CA LEU A 9 11.91 12.12 -0.30
C LEU A 9 11.95 11.36 1.05
N ASN A 10 11.24 11.85 2.06
CA ASN A 10 11.04 11.17 3.35
C ASN A 10 10.12 9.94 3.28
N LEU A 11 9.39 9.72 2.17
CA LEU A 11 8.39 8.64 2.05
C LEU A 11 8.98 7.23 1.83
N TYR A 12 10.28 7.10 1.62
CA TYR A 12 10.94 5.81 1.36
C TYR A 12 11.71 5.25 2.56
N MET A 13 11.89 6.04 3.62
CA MET A 13 12.75 5.65 4.74
C MET A 13 11.91 5.11 5.90
N LEU A 14 11.72 3.78 5.91
CA LEU A 14 11.07 3.06 7.00
C LEU A 14 12.00 3.00 8.22
N ILE A 15 12.08 4.11 8.96
CA ILE A 15 12.86 4.17 10.19
C ILE A 15 12.04 3.52 11.32
N ILE A 16 12.66 2.60 12.04
CA ILE A 16 12.14 2.04 13.29
C ILE A 16 13.17 2.31 14.37
N ASN A 17 12.73 2.97 15.42
CA ASN A 17 13.56 3.20 16.59
C ASN A 17 13.57 1.90 17.41
N VAL A 18 14.74 1.31 17.56
CA VAL A 18 14.97 0.15 18.43
C VAL A 18 15.58 0.68 19.72
N LYS A 19 14.96 0.39 20.86
CA LYS A 19 15.55 0.67 22.18
C LYS A 19 16.43 -0.52 22.60
N GLU A 20 17.40 -0.28 23.47
CA GLU A 20 18.41 -1.27 23.89
C GLU A 20 17.80 -2.55 24.51
N ASP A 21 16.59 -2.47 25.08
CA ASP A 21 15.90 -3.60 25.73
C ASP A 21 14.98 -4.43 24.81
N GLU A 22 14.92 -4.14 23.50
CA GLU A 22 14.07 -4.87 22.57
C GLU A 22 14.81 -5.97 21.83
N SER A 23 14.26 -7.19 21.83
CA SER A 23 14.79 -8.26 21.00
C SER A 23 14.69 -7.91 19.50
N ILE A 24 15.77 -8.20 18.76
CA ILE A 24 15.92 -7.93 17.32
C ILE A 24 14.70 -8.46 16.52
N ASP A 25 14.18 -9.62 16.91
CA ASP A 25 13.00 -10.23 16.27
C ASP A 25 11.74 -9.37 16.37
N ARG A 26 11.53 -8.68 17.49
CA ARG A 26 10.38 -7.77 17.65
C ARG A 26 10.52 -6.55 16.74
N ALA A 27 11.74 -6.03 16.60
CA ALA A 27 12.03 -4.94 15.67
C ALA A 27 11.77 -5.33 14.21
N LEU A 28 12.22 -6.53 13.80
CA LEU A 28 11.98 -7.07 12.45
C LEU A 28 10.49 -7.29 12.17
N LYS A 29 9.72 -7.78 13.16
CA LYS A 29 8.27 -7.96 13.01
C LYS A 29 7.55 -6.62 12.82
N ARG A 30 7.93 -5.58 13.57
CA ARG A 30 7.38 -4.23 13.38
C ARG A 30 7.79 -3.64 12.04
N TYR A 31 9.02 -3.88 11.57
CA TYR A 31 9.47 -3.50 10.24
C TYR A 31 8.59 -4.10 9.16
N LYS A 32 8.39 -5.41 9.21
CA LYS A 32 7.53 -6.13 8.27
C LYS A 32 6.10 -5.57 8.28
N LYS A 33 5.53 -5.30 9.46
CA LYS A 33 4.19 -4.70 9.58
C LYS A 33 4.14 -3.27 9.01
N LYS A 34 5.13 -2.43 9.29
CA LYS A 34 5.21 -1.05 8.78
C LYS A 34 5.40 -1.02 7.26
N PHE A 35 6.23 -1.92 6.73
CA PHE A 35 6.41 -2.11 5.28
C PHE A 35 5.11 -2.52 4.57
N GLN A 36 4.36 -3.45 5.17
CA GLN A 36 3.05 -3.86 4.64
C GLN A 36 2.01 -2.74 4.73
N ALA A 37 1.97 -1.99 5.84
CA ALA A 37 1.04 -0.90 6.06
C ALA A 37 1.27 0.28 5.09
N VAL A 38 2.53 0.62 4.81
CA VAL A 38 2.88 1.67 3.84
C VAL A 38 2.59 1.23 2.40
N GLY A 39 2.55 -0.07 2.12
CA GLY A 39 2.16 -0.56 0.80
C GLY A 39 3.14 -0.17 -0.32
N LEU A 40 4.41 0.07 0.02
CA LEU A 40 5.45 0.57 -0.89
C LEU A 40 5.58 -0.30 -2.16
N MET A 41 5.47 -1.62 -2.02
CA MET A 41 5.50 -2.53 -3.18
C MET A 41 4.31 -2.35 -4.12
N LYS A 42 3.12 -2.04 -3.58
CA LYS A 42 1.92 -1.78 -4.38
C LYS A 42 2.09 -0.48 -5.16
N GLU A 43 2.60 0.55 -4.51
CA GLU A 43 2.87 1.83 -5.18
C GLU A 43 3.96 1.70 -6.25
N LEU A 44 5.07 1.03 -5.94
CA LEU A 44 6.17 0.83 -6.89
C LEU A 44 5.70 0.06 -8.14
N ARG A 45 4.89 -0.98 -7.95
CA ARG A 45 4.26 -1.73 -9.06
C ARG A 45 3.30 -0.86 -9.85
N GLY A 46 2.48 -0.03 -9.19
CA GLY A 46 1.54 0.88 -9.85
C GLY A 46 2.22 2.03 -10.61
N ARG A 47 3.39 2.49 -10.14
CA ARG A 47 4.17 3.56 -10.78
C ARG A 47 5.05 3.07 -11.93
N LYS A 48 5.30 1.76 -12.04
CA LYS A 48 6.18 1.18 -13.07
C LYS A 48 5.68 1.46 -14.49
N ASN A 49 4.36 1.39 -14.72
CA ASN A 49 3.74 1.52 -16.04
C ASN A 49 2.60 2.53 -15.99
N PHE A 50 2.41 3.32 -17.06
CA PHE A 50 1.23 4.17 -17.20
C PHE A 50 -0.01 3.33 -17.53
N VAL A 51 -1.07 3.47 -16.72
CA VAL A 51 -2.36 2.81 -16.94
C VAL A 51 -3.41 3.90 -17.17
N LYS A 52 -4.16 3.81 -18.28
CA LYS A 52 -5.22 4.76 -18.59
C LYS A 52 -6.30 4.76 -17.48
N PRO A 53 -6.83 5.93 -17.06
CA PRO A 53 -7.83 6.01 -15.99
C PRO A 53 -9.07 5.14 -16.22
N SER A 54 -9.50 5.00 -17.48
CA SER A 54 -10.62 4.15 -17.88
C SER A 54 -10.40 2.67 -17.51
N VAL A 55 -9.17 2.17 -17.68
CA VAL A 55 -8.83 0.77 -17.37
C VAL A 55 -8.83 0.54 -15.86
N ILE A 56 -8.36 1.51 -15.08
CA ILE A 56 -8.37 1.45 -13.62
C ILE A 56 -9.83 1.35 -13.12
N ARG A 57 -10.70 2.26 -13.57
CA ARG A 57 -12.10 2.30 -13.17
C ARG A 57 -12.85 1.02 -13.56
N ARG A 58 -12.58 0.46 -14.74
CA ARG A 58 -13.15 -0.83 -15.16
C ARG A 58 -12.77 -1.96 -14.20
N ASN A 59 -11.49 -2.05 -13.84
CA ASN A 59 -11.00 -3.09 -12.94
C ASN A 59 -11.58 -2.98 -11.53
N GLU A 60 -11.79 -1.75 -11.04
CA GLU A 60 -12.44 -1.47 -9.75
C GLU A 60 -13.88 -2.00 -9.70
N VAL A 61 -14.68 -1.70 -10.73
CA VAL A 61 -16.08 -2.16 -10.83
C VAL A 61 -16.16 -3.68 -10.90
N LEU A 62 -15.34 -4.31 -11.75
CA LEU A 62 -15.29 -5.77 -11.86
C LEU A 62 -14.91 -6.44 -10.54
N SER A 63 -13.90 -5.88 -9.85
CA SER A 63 -13.46 -6.37 -8.54
C SER A 63 -14.53 -6.20 -7.46
N ALA A 64 -15.32 -5.12 -7.50
CA ALA A 64 -16.43 -4.89 -6.58
C ALA A 64 -17.58 -5.89 -6.84
N ALA A 65 -17.97 -6.08 -8.09
CA ALA A 65 -19.00 -7.05 -8.47
C ALA A 65 -18.60 -8.49 -8.08
N TYR A 66 -17.33 -8.87 -8.29
CA TYR A 66 -16.81 -10.16 -7.87
C TYR A 66 -16.91 -10.36 -6.35
N ARG A 67 -16.48 -9.37 -5.57
CA ARG A 67 -16.55 -9.43 -4.09
C ARG A 67 -17.99 -9.53 -3.59
N LEU A 68 -18.89 -8.73 -4.15
CA LEU A 68 -20.32 -8.77 -3.79
C LEU A 68 -20.90 -10.16 -4.06
N LYS A 69 -20.64 -10.74 -5.25
CA LYS A 69 -21.13 -12.08 -5.59
C LYS A 69 -20.55 -13.18 -4.68
N LYS A 70 -19.29 -13.03 -4.25
CA LYS A 70 -18.58 -14.06 -3.46
C LYS A 70 -18.89 -14.01 -1.96
N PHE A 71 -19.07 -12.81 -1.40
CA PHE A 71 -19.21 -12.61 0.06
C PHE A 71 -20.57 -12.04 0.46
N GLY A 72 -21.34 -11.48 -0.48
CA GLY A 72 -22.64 -10.86 -0.20
C GLY A 72 -23.79 -11.82 0.06
N SER A 73 -23.59 -13.14 -0.09
CA SER A 73 -24.58 -14.17 0.20
C SER A 73 -24.36 -14.86 1.57
N GLN A 74 -23.48 -14.34 2.42
CA GLN A 74 -23.25 -14.85 3.79
C GLN A 74 -23.94 -14.02 4.88
N GLN A 75 -24.82 -13.09 4.47
CA GLN A 75 -25.66 -12.32 5.37
C GLN A 75 -27.12 -12.59 4.99
N ASP A 76 -27.56 -13.81 5.24
CA ASP A 76 -28.97 -14.20 5.48
C ASP A 76 -28.96 -15.41 6.41
#